data_AF-A0A932LPY2-F1
#
_entry.id   AF-A0A932LPY2-F1
#
_cell.length_a   1.000
_cell.length_b   1.000
_cell.length_c   1.000
_cell.angle_alpha   90.00
_cell.angle_beta   90.00
_cell.angle_gamma   90.00
#
_symmetry.space_group_name_H-M   'P 1'
#
loop_
_entity.id
_entity.type
_entity.pdbx_description
1 polymer ?
#
loop_
_entity_poly.entity_id
_entity_poly.type
_entity_poly.pdbx_seq_one_letter_code
_entity_poly.pdbx_strand_id
1 'polypeptide(L)'
;MEHRHAKGAFAIFTGLFLLVSYLHAQSPAQPVHNGVVQDWTQHHIVFSRSALLKNPSLVSAEPRIANQVVTRWQHARTGISGLVPSPSGSKPQRDWNVSLGLGRIAPNMFPAKFSFDPQAAPDCTNDYVVFGLNRVGANGGQANLVAFNNLYSDAVVPGICGLAPTVLFAYNISTVAAGRILDSPALSRDGTKIAFVESGAGSSTFHVLTWTPGTGAIAAAAAPGGAMTSLVYAAALNTRSSPWIDYNTDTAYVGSDDGKLYKILTVFTGTPTLAGAPWPVTLATNVRVSSPVLDKTLGLVMVGNQSGTFFSVDATTGAVKSLVVGRSGGTNPGILAAPVVDVTNGTSFVVSSNDGTSGVFVEVNSETMTQLAKGQIGQASHSGTAISLFQPAFDDAYFNDPTTGTVRLCGTGAADNTPWQYAFGGFTLQSGKFVMNTTPTFSAQLLTSTTARCTAWTEFFNTNLNGGTDLFFFGLTADCSGAGTSGCVAVRNGDGTISTANVTGGPSGIVIDNDSGDAQASSLYFTGAAAPNLAIKLTQNGLQ
;
A
#
# COMPACT_ATOMS: atom_id res chain seq x y z
N MET A 1 -63.19 66.41 43.54
CA MET A 1 -62.45 65.13 43.58
C MET A 1 -62.05 64.79 42.16
N GLU A 2 -60.74 64.63 41.93
CA GLU A 2 -60.03 63.88 40.87
C GLU A 2 -60.59 63.88 39.42
N HIS A 3 -59.83 64.08 38.34
CA HIS A 3 -58.40 63.98 38.06
C HIS A 3 -58.05 64.82 36.81
N ARG A 4 -56.76 65.15 36.67
CA ARG A 4 -56.10 65.96 35.63
C ARG A 4 -56.02 65.27 34.26
N HIS A 5 -55.95 66.08 33.18
CA HIS A 5 -55.18 65.76 31.97
C HIS A 5 -54.56 67.04 31.37
N ALA A 6 -53.24 67.02 31.15
CA ALA A 6 -52.50 68.03 30.38
C ALA A 6 -51.79 67.35 29.20
N LYS A 7 -51.77 68.06 28.07
CA LYS A 7 -51.32 67.62 26.72
C LYS A 7 -49.87 68.07 26.43
N GLY A 8 -49.24 67.36 25.49
CA GLY A 8 -48.16 67.85 24.59
C GLY A 8 -46.74 67.77 25.13
N ALA A 9 -45.66 67.62 24.35
CA ALA A 9 -45.49 67.56 22.90
C ALA A 9 -44.13 66.90 22.55
N PHE A 10 -43.98 66.64 21.26
CA PHE A 10 -42.91 65.94 20.53
C PHE A 10 -41.49 66.54 20.66
N ALA A 11 -40.47 65.69 20.74
CA ALA A 11 -39.09 66.02 20.34
C ALA A 11 -38.41 64.76 19.75
N ILE A 12 -38.00 64.85 18.49
CA ILE A 12 -37.31 63.79 17.72
C ILE A 12 -35.81 63.90 18.00
N PHE A 13 -35.18 62.82 18.50
CA PHE A 13 -33.73 62.67 18.54
C PHE A 13 -33.28 61.71 17.44
N THR A 14 -32.44 62.20 16.53
CA THR A 14 -31.79 61.42 15.46
C THR A 14 -30.49 60.82 16.02
N GLY A 15 -30.47 59.51 16.24
CA GLY A 15 -29.28 58.76 16.68
C GLY A 15 -28.62 58.03 15.50
N LEU A 16 -27.37 58.40 15.21
CA LEU A 16 -26.49 57.81 14.20
C LEU A 16 -25.97 56.44 14.73
N PHE A 17 -26.46 55.32 14.18
CA PHE A 17 -25.87 53.99 14.40
C PHE A 17 -24.91 53.66 13.25
N LEU A 18 -23.61 53.69 13.53
CA LEU A 18 -22.56 53.12 12.69
C LEU A 18 -22.60 51.58 12.81
N LEU A 19 -23.23 50.93 11.83
CA LEU A 19 -23.12 49.48 11.61
C LEU A 19 -21.78 49.19 10.93
N VAL A 20 -20.81 48.68 11.69
CA VAL A 20 -19.59 48.07 11.14
C VAL A 20 -19.99 46.74 10.50
N SER A 21 -20.00 46.68 9.18
CA SER A 21 -20.23 45.46 8.41
C SER A 21 -19.01 44.55 8.51
N TYR A 22 -19.03 43.56 9.39
CA TYR A 22 -18.17 42.38 9.26
C TYR A 22 -18.74 41.50 8.14
N LEU A 23 -18.33 41.75 6.91
CA LEU A 23 -18.46 40.77 5.82
C LEU A 23 -17.37 39.71 5.99
N HIS A 24 -17.63 38.71 6.83
CA HIS A 24 -17.00 37.41 6.66
C HIS A 24 -17.75 36.70 5.54
N ALA A 25 -17.25 36.83 4.30
CA ALA A 25 -17.58 35.88 3.26
C ALA A 25 -16.91 34.55 3.63
N GLN A 26 -17.55 33.76 4.49
CA GLN A 26 -17.32 32.33 4.49
C GLN A 26 -17.95 31.81 3.20
N SER A 27 -17.14 31.68 2.14
CA SER A 27 -17.46 30.70 1.11
C SER A 27 -17.72 29.39 1.83
N PRO A 28 -18.87 28.72 1.68
CA PRO A 28 -19.02 27.39 2.22
C PRO A 28 -17.89 26.56 1.60
N ALA A 29 -17.00 26.04 2.45
CA ALA A 29 -16.00 25.08 2.02
C ALA A 29 -16.76 24.01 1.24
N GLN A 30 -16.44 23.84 -0.04
CA GLN A 30 -16.96 22.73 -0.82
C GLN A 30 -16.75 21.46 0.03
N PRO A 31 -17.78 20.62 0.21
CA PRO A 31 -17.62 19.40 1.00
C PRO A 31 -16.41 18.64 0.46
N VAL A 32 -15.44 18.37 1.35
CA VAL A 32 -14.21 17.65 0.98
C VAL A 32 -14.63 16.27 0.50
N HIS A 33 -14.47 16.03 -0.79
CA HIS A 33 -14.77 14.73 -1.38
C HIS A 33 -13.70 13.73 -0.94
N ASN A 34 -14.10 12.73 -0.16
CA ASN A 34 -13.19 11.64 0.22
C ASN A 34 -13.30 10.53 -0.81
N GLY A 35 -12.19 10.22 -1.45
CA GLY A 35 -12.08 9.08 -2.36
C GLY A 35 -11.53 7.84 -1.67
N VAL A 36 -11.11 6.88 -2.49
CA VAL A 36 -10.46 5.65 -2.07
C VAL A 36 -8.99 5.68 -2.46
N VAL A 37 -8.14 5.37 -1.49
CA VAL A 37 -6.71 5.19 -1.70
C VAL A 37 -6.41 3.70 -1.78
N GLN A 38 -5.74 3.28 -2.85
CA GLN A 38 -5.16 1.95 -2.99
C GLN A 38 -3.64 2.09 -3.08
N ASP A 39 -2.93 1.66 -2.05
CA ASP A 39 -1.48 1.72 -1.97
C ASP A 39 -0.92 0.45 -1.30
N TRP A 40 0.37 0.48 -0.95
CA TRP A 40 1.05 -0.65 -0.31
C TRP A 40 0.32 -1.14 0.96
N THR A 41 -0.35 -0.25 1.70
CA THR A 41 -0.92 -0.55 3.03
C THR A 41 -2.17 -1.44 2.98
N GLN A 42 -2.86 -1.49 1.84
CA GLN A 42 -4.18 -2.14 1.70
C GLN A 42 -4.16 -3.65 1.99
N HIS A 43 -3.00 -4.30 1.82
CA HIS A 43 -2.83 -5.75 1.98
C HIS A 43 -2.13 -6.13 3.29
N HIS A 44 -1.94 -5.16 4.20
CA HIS A 44 -1.30 -5.35 5.50
C HIS A 44 -2.29 -5.31 6.67
N ILE A 45 -3.58 -5.09 6.41
CA ILE A 45 -4.66 -5.25 7.38
C ILE A 45 -5.59 -6.35 6.89
N VAL A 46 -5.84 -7.33 7.74
CA VAL A 46 -6.91 -8.31 7.56
C VAL A 46 -7.84 -8.29 8.77
N PHE A 47 -9.01 -8.87 8.61
CA PHE A 47 -10.04 -8.96 9.64
C PHE A 47 -11.02 -10.07 9.27
N SER A 48 -11.83 -10.52 10.22
CA SER A 48 -12.96 -11.39 9.92
C SER A 48 -14.29 -10.67 10.11
N ARG A 49 -15.28 -11.01 9.27
CA ARG A 49 -16.62 -10.42 9.30
C ARG A 49 -17.29 -10.58 10.65
N SER A 50 -17.22 -11.77 11.23
CA SER A 50 -17.84 -12.07 12.51
C SER A 50 -17.25 -11.23 13.67
N ALA A 51 -15.94 -10.97 13.64
CA ALA A 51 -15.28 -10.15 14.65
C ALA A 51 -15.42 -8.64 14.38
N LEU A 52 -15.49 -8.24 13.11
CA LEU A 52 -15.79 -6.87 12.71
C LEU A 52 -17.21 -6.45 13.12
N LEU A 53 -18.20 -7.35 13.02
CA LEU A 53 -19.56 -7.10 13.52
C LEU A 53 -19.62 -6.83 15.03
N LYS A 54 -18.65 -7.35 15.80
CA LYS A 54 -18.53 -7.05 17.23
C LYS A 54 -17.82 -5.71 17.50
N ASN A 55 -17.07 -5.20 16.52
CA ASN A 55 -16.30 -3.95 16.61
C ASN A 55 -16.56 -3.05 15.39
N PRO A 56 -17.81 -2.64 15.11
CA PRO A 56 -18.17 -1.95 13.86
C PRO A 56 -17.51 -0.58 13.70
N SER A 57 -17.06 0.04 14.79
CA SER A 57 -16.34 1.33 14.77
C SER A 57 -15.01 1.25 14.00
N LEU A 58 -14.41 0.06 13.85
CA LEU A 58 -13.20 -0.13 13.06
C LEU A 58 -13.40 0.26 11.60
N VAL A 59 -14.59 0.04 11.03
CA VAL A 59 -14.91 0.42 9.64
C VAL A 59 -14.79 1.94 9.47
N SER A 60 -15.32 2.72 10.41
CA SER A 60 -15.22 4.19 10.35
C SER A 60 -13.85 4.74 10.72
N ALA A 61 -13.09 4.01 11.54
CA ALA A 61 -11.81 4.47 12.07
C ALA A 61 -10.62 4.11 11.19
N GLU A 62 -10.75 3.13 10.30
CA GLU A 62 -9.68 2.61 9.46
C GLU A 62 -10.14 2.52 7.98
N PRO A 63 -9.78 3.50 7.13
CA PRO A 63 -10.19 3.55 5.73
C PRO A 63 -9.86 2.29 4.91
N ARG A 64 -8.77 1.59 5.26
CA ARG A 64 -8.40 0.33 4.59
C ARG A 64 -9.45 -0.76 4.83
N ILE A 65 -9.98 -0.86 6.05
CA ILE A 65 -11.06 -1.79 6.39
C ILE A 65 -12.34 -1.38 5.67
N ALA A 66 -12.69 -0.09 5.67
CA ALA A 66 -13.86 0.39 4.93
C ALA A 66 -13.79 0.02 3.45
N ASN A 67 -12.63 0.20 2.82
CA ASN A 67 -12.41 -0.17 1.42
C ASN A 67 -12.58 -1.67 1.20
N GLN A 68 -11.91 -2.53 1.99
CA GLN A 68 -12.06 -3.99 1.90
C GLN A 68 -13.53 -4.44 2.08
N VAL A 69 -14.27 -3.83 3.03
CA VAL A 69 -15.70 -4.13 3.24
C VAL A 69 -16.54 -3.78 2.02
N VAL A 70 -16.29 -2.61 1.42
CA VAL A 70 -17.01 -2.17 0.23
C VAL A 70 -16.73 -3.12 -0.94
N THR A 71 -15.45 -3.36 -1.25
CA THR A 71 -15.04 -4.20 -2.38
C THR A 71 -15.53 -5.64 -2.24
N ARG A 72 -15.59 -6.19 -1.02
CA ARG A 72 -15.97 -7.60 -0.81
C ARG A 72 -17.46 -7.81 -0.68
N TRP A 73 -18.18 -6.89 -0.01
CA TRP A 73 -19.57 -7.14 0.43
C TRP A 73 -20.60 -6.13 -0.06
N GLN A 74 -20.20 -4.96 -0.54
CA GLN A 74 -21.14 -3.94 -1.03
C GLN A 74 -21.11 -3.86 -2.55
N HIS A 75 -21.93 -4.73 -3.13
CA HIS A 75 -22.48 -4.71 -4.49
C HIS A 75 -21.51 -4.83 -5.68
N ALA A 76 -21.68 -5.95 -6.40
CA ALA A 76 -21.63 -5.95 -7.86
C ALA A 76 -22.45 -4.77 -8.40
N ARG A 77 -21.82 -3.90 -9.20
CA ARG A 77 -22.49 -2.79 -9.87
C ARG A 77 -23.75 -3.31 -10.57
N THR A 78 -24.93 -2.89 -10.14
CA THR A 78 -26.17 -3.21 -10.83
C THR A 78 -26.22 -2.41 -12.12
N GLY A 79 -25.74 -2.99 -13.22
CA GLY A 79 -25.69 -2.32 -14.52
C GLY A 79 -25.21 -3.22 -15.66
N ILE A 80 -26.16 -3.93 -16.26
CA ILE A 80 -26.14 -4.51 -17.62
C ILE A 80 -25.49 -5.90 -17.76
N SER A 81 -26.37 -6.89 -17.94
CA SER A 81 -26.06 -8.20 -18.51
C SER A 81 -25.49 -8.02 -19.92
N GLY A 82 -24.16 -7.98 -20.01
CA GLY A 82 -23.42 -8.35 -21.20
C GLY A 82 -22.72 -9.67 -20.89
N LEU A 83 -23.12 -10.75 -21.55
CA LEU A 83 -22.35 -11.98 -21.58
C LEU A 83 -20.93 -11.63 -22.03
N VAL A 84 -19.95 -11.62 -21.11
CA VAL A 84 -18.54 -11.61 -21.49
C VAL A 84 -18.29 -12.97 -22.14
N PRO A 85 -17.94 -13.04 -23.43
CA PRO A 85 -17.52 -14.29 -24.02
C PRO A 85 -16.27 -14.76 -23.26
N SER A 86 -16.25 -16.02 -22.87
CA SER A 86 -15.04 -16.68 -22.38
C SER A 86 -13.90 -16.42 -23.38
N PRO A 87 -12.74 -15.86 -22.98
CA PRO A 87 -11.68 -15.55 -23.92
C PRO A 87 -11.15 -16.86 -24.50
N SER A 88 -11.26 -17.00 -25.82
CA SER A 88 -10.49 -17.99 -26.55
C SER A 88 -9.03 -17.54 -26.55
N GLY A 89 -8.21 -18.08 -25.64
CA GLY A 89 -6.75 -18.23 -25.79
C GLY A 89 -5.93 -17.06 -26.38
N SER A 90 -6.30 -15.80 -26.13
CA SER A 90 -5.48 -14.66 -26.53
C SER A 90 -4.36 -14.46 -25.52
N LYS A 91 -3.13 -14.25 -26.01
CA LYS A 91 -1.97 -13.97 -25.16
C LYS A 91 -2.24 -12.76 -24.26
N PRO A 92 -1.80 -12.77 -22.98
CA PRO A 92 -1.88 -11.62 -22.10
C PRO A 92 -1.30 -10.36 -22.76
N GLN A 93 -2.13 -9.34 -22.98
CA GLN A 93 -1.73 -8.08 -23.61
C GLN A 93 -1.50 -6.99 -22.57
N ARG A 94 -0.51 -6.14 -22.83
CA ARG A 94 -0.33 -4.89 -22.10
C ARG A 94 -1.27 -3.84 -22.68
N ASP A 95 -2.21 -3.33 -21.88
CA ASP A 95 -3.16 -2.31 -22.37
C ASP A 95 -2.42 -1.00 -22.65
N TRP A 96 -1.61 -0.51 -21.69
CA TRP A 96 -0.64 0.55 -21.97
C TRP A 96 0.60 0.48 -21.09
N ASN A 97 1.67 1.08 -21.59
CA ASN A 97 2.86 1.38 -20.82
C ASN A 97 3.44 2.74 -21.24
N VAL A 98 4.03 3.46 -20.28
CA VAL A 98 4.64 4.77 -20.51
C VAL A 98 6.05 4.79 -19.96
N SER A 99 7.02 5.30 -20.74
CA SER A 99 8.39 5.45 -20.25
C SER A 99 8.47 6.46 -19.12
N LEU A 100 9.07 6.05 -18.01
CA LEU A 100 9.43 6.90 -16.88
C LEU A 100 10.84 7.49 -17.02
N GLY A 101 11.39 7.46 -18.24
CA GLY A 101 12.77 7.79 -18.54
C GLY A 101 13.72 6.80 -17.87
N LEU A 102 14.56 7.31 -16.98
CA LEU A 102 15.60 6.55 -16.31
C LEU A 102 15.23 6.12 -14.87
N GLY A 103 14.00 6.38 -14.44
CA GLY A 103 13.49 6.03 -13.10
C GLY A 103 12.43 4.94 -13.12
N ARG A 104 12.34 4.16 -12.05
CA ARG A 104 11.34 3.12 -11.80
C ARG A 104 11.06 3.01 -10.31
N ILE A 105 10.00 2.32 -9.91
CA ILE A 105 9.75 2.02 -8.50
C ILE A 105 10.83 1.05 -7.99
N ALA A 106 11.23 1.20 -6.72
CA ALA A 106 12.16 0.26 -6.09
C ALA A 106 11.55 -1.16 -6.02
N PRO A 107 12.38 -2.22 -6.05
CA PRO A 107 11.87 -3.59 -5.88
C PRO A 107 11.03 -3.73 -4.61
N ASN A 108 9.88 -4.41 -4.71
CA ASN A 108 8.90 -4.59 -3.63
C ASN A 108 8.27 -3.30 -3.05
N MET A 109 8.40 -2.17 -3.74
CA MET A 109 7.64 -0.95 -3.41
C MET A 109 6.50 -0.76 -4.41
N PHE A 110 5.48 -0.01 -4.00
CA PHE A 110 4.21 0.08 -4.71
C PHE A 110 3.98 1.50 -5.24
N PRO A 111 3.25 1.67 -6.35
CA PRO A 111 2.60 2.95 -6.64
C PRO A 111 1.49 3.22 -5.62
N ALA A 112 0.85 4.38 -5.71
CA ALA A 112 -0.39 4.66 -4.99
C ALA A 112 -1.46 5.18 -5.96
N LYS A 113 -2.67 4.64 -5.89
CA LYS A 113 -3.81 4.99 -6.74
C LYS A 113 -4.87 5.69 -5.92
N PHE A 114 -5.47 6.71 -6.51
CA PHE A 114 -6.64 7.41 -5.98
C PHE A 114 -7.84 7.16 -6.89
N SER A 115 -8.95 6.76 -6.28
CA SER A 115 -10.26 6.69 -6.92
C SER A 115 -11.11 7.81 -6.36
N PHE A 116 -11.60 8.72 -7.19
CA PHE A 116 -12.42 9.84 -6.74
C PHE A 116 -13.72 9.33 -6.12
N ASP A 117 -14.54 8.59 -6.88
CA ASP A 117 -15.76 7.99 -6.35
C ASP A 117 -15.78 6.47 -6.66
N PRO A 118 -15.59 5.60 -5.67
CA PRO A 118 -15.59 4.15 -5.89
C PRO A 118 -16.96 3.60 -6.32
N GLN A 119 -18.04 4.33 -6.02
CA GLN A 119 -19.42 3.94 -6.36
C GLN A 119 -19.84 4.41 -7.76
N ALA A 120 -19.06 5.31 -8.38
CA ALA A 120 -19.32 5.82 -9.72
C ALA A 120 -18.57 5.03 -10.80
N ALA A 121 -18.93 5.30 -12.06
CA ALA A 121 -18.15 4.85 -13.20
C ALA A 121 -16.72 5.42 -13.13
N PRO A 122 -15.73 4.74 -13.74
CA PRO A 122 -14.33 5.16 -13.69
C PRO A 122 -14.14 6.61 -14.15
N ASP A 123 -13.41 7.44 -13.39
CA ASP A 123 -13.25 8.87 -13.67
C ASP A 123 -11.93 9.16 -14.39
N CYS A 124 -12.00 9.53 -15.66
CA CYS A 124 -10.82 9.81 -16.48
C CYS A 124 -9.98 11.02 -16.03
N THR A 125 -10.60 11.97 -15.34
CA THR A 125 -9.94 13.21 -14.91
C THR A 125 -9.37 13.06 -13.51
N ASN A 126 -10.17 12.55 -12.59
CA ASN A 126 -9.90 12.59 -11.15
C ASN A 126 -9.29 11.30 -10.61
N ASP A 127 -9.46 10.15 -11.29
CA ASP A 127 -8.72 8.94 -10.92
C ASP A 127 -7.29 9.04 -11.43
N TYR A 128 -6.33 8.80 -10.54
CA TYR A 128 -4.92 8.90 -10.89
C TYR A 128 -4.07 7.90 -10.12
N VAL A 129 -2.90 7.55 -10.69
CA VAL A 129 -1.89 6.74 -10.02
C VAL A 129 -0.57 7.49 -9.99
N VAL A 130 0.12 7.47 -8.85
CA VAL A 130 1.43 8.08 -8.64
C VAL A 130 2.52 7.02 -8.47
N PHE A 131 3.68 7.30 -9.07
CA PHE A 131 4.88 6.49 -9.09
C PHE A 131 6.01 7.26 -8.41
N GLY A 132 6.45 6.78 -7.24
CA GLY A 132 7.68 7.24 -6.59
C GLY A 132 8.90 6.54 -7.19
N LEU A 133 9.84 7.29 -7.76
CA LEU A 133 10.93 6.71 -8.52
C LEU A 133 12.22 6.63 -7.69
N ASN A 134 12.85 5.46 -7.71
CA ASN A 134 14.20 5.21 -7.21
C ASN A 134 15.23 5.80 -8.18
N ARG A 135 15.18 7.12 -8.34
CA ARG A 135 16.02 7.90 -9.23
C ARG A 135 16.21 9.31 -8.70
N VAL A 136 17.40 9.85 -8.92
CA VAL A 136 17.70 11.26 -8.65
C VAL A 136 16.95 12.12 -9.67
N GLY A 137 16.14 13.06 -9.18
CA GLY A 137 15.42 14.00 -10.01
C GLY A 137 16.28 15.22 -10.39
N ALA A 138 15.85 15.93 -11.42
CA ALA A 138 16.45 17.20 -11.85
C ALA A 138 15.40 18.15 -12.41
N ASN A 139 15.42 19.41 -11.97
CA ASN A 139 14.54 20.46 -12.52
C ASN A 139 14.82 20.65 -14.01
N GLY A 140 13.77 20.66 -14.84
CA GLY A 140 13.91 20.69 -16.30
C GLY A 140 14.51 19.41 -16.90
N GLY A 141 14.67 18.34 -16.11
CA GLY A 141 15.20 17.06 -16.51
C GLY A 141 14.35 15.88 -15.99
N GLN A 142 15.01 14.80 -15.59
CA GLN A 142 14.35 13.58 -15.10
C GLN A 142 13.48 13.86 -13.86
N ALA A 143 12.20 13.51 -13.91
CA ALA A 143 11.33 13.50 -12.74
C ALA A 143 11.61 12.29 -11.84
N ASN A 144 11.29 12.41 -10.55
CA ASN A 144 11.34 11.30 -9.59
C ASN A 144 10.04 11.10 -8.79
N LEU A 145 9.01 11.90 -9.08
CA LEU A 145 7.62 11.62 -8.72
C LEU A 145 6.74 11.94 -9.94
N VAL A 146 6.02 10.95 -10.45
CA VAL A 146 5.21 11.09 -11.67
C VAL A 146 3.83 10.52 -11.42
N ALA A 147 2.78 11.22 -11.85
CA ALA A 147 1.42 10.68 -11.83
C ALA A 147 0.76 10.73 -13.20
N PHE A 148 -0.20 9.84 -13.38
CA PHE A 148 -1.00 9.73 -14.59
C PHE A 148 -2.49 9.77 -14.24
N ASN A 149 -3.30 10.36 -15.11
CA ASN A 149 -4.75 10.17 -15.16
C ASN A 149 -5.14 9.58 -16.52
N ASN A 150 -6.44 9.55 -16.86
CA ASN A 150 -6.98 8.84 -18.02
C ASN A 150 -6.59 7.35 -17.98
N LEU A 151 -6.64 6.76 -16.80
CA LEU A 151 -6.06 5.45 -16.51
C LEU A 151 -6.74 4.32 -17.30
N TYR A 152 -8.05 4.43 -17.48
CA TYR A 152 -8.90 3.44 -18.14
C TYR A 152 -8.84 3.52 -19.67
N SER A 153 -7.63 3.77 -20.19
CA SER A 153 -7.30 3.78 -21.62
C SER A 153 -6.72 2.43 -22.06
N ASP A 154 -6.65 2.20 -23.38
CA ASP A 154 -5.96 1.07 -24.00
C ASP A 154 -5.33 1.50 -25.34
N ALA A 155 -4.10 1.07 -25.58
CA ALA A 155 -3.29 1.56 -26.70
C ALA A 155 -3.70 1.02 -28.07
N VAL A 156 -4.54 -0.01 -28.13
CA VAL A 156 -4.96 -0.68 -29.37
C VAL A 156 -6.42 -0.36 -29.68
N VAL A 157 -7.30 -0.54 -28.71
CA VAL A 157 -8.73 -0.27 -28.80
C VAL A 157 -9.06 0.80 -27.77
N PRO A 158 -9.64 1.96 -28.14
CA PRO A 158 -9.94 3.01 -27.18
C PRO A 158 -10.70 2.48 -25.95
N GLY A 159 -10.10 2.65 -24.77
CA GLY A 159 -10.77 2.39 -23.49
C GLY A 159 -11.73 3.53 -23.15
N ILE A 160 -12.28 3.50 -21.93
CA ILE A 160 -13.18 4.53 -21.39
C ILE A 160 -12.52 5.93 -21.46
N CYS A 161 -11.21 6.00 -21.25
CA CYS A 161 -10.46 7.24 -21.28
C CYS A 161 -9.65 7.46 -22.58
N GLY A 162 -9.96 6.70 -23.64
CA GLY A 162 -9.31 6.81 -24.93
C GLY A 162 -8.10 5.89 -25.10
N LEU A 163 -7.09 6.36 -25.82
CA LEU A 163 -5.98 5.53 -26.32
C LEU A 163 -4.73 5.53 -25.44
N ALA A 164 -4.59 6.46 -24.51
CA ALA A 164 -3.40 6.56 -23.67
C ALA A 164 -3.68 7.32 -22.37
N PRO A 165 -2.98 6.98 -21.27
CA PRO A 165 -2.97 7.81 -20.09
C PRO A 165 -2.28 9.15 -20.38
N THR A 166 -2.55 10.15 -19.56
CA THR A 166 -1.90 11.46 -19.64
C THR A 166 -1.07 11.70 -18.39
N VAL A 167 0.12 12.30 -18.55
CA VAL A 167 0.92 12.76 -17.40
C VAL A 167 0.13 13.85 -16.68
N LEU A 168 -0.34 13.54 -15.47
CA LEU A 168 -1.09 14.49 -14.63
C LEU A 168 -0.14 15.53 -14.04
N PHE A 169 1.02 15.08 -13.54
CA PHE A 169 2.13 15.91 -13.12
C PHE A 169 3.44 15.10 -13.09
N ALA A 170 4.56 15.80 -13.11
CA ALA A 170 5.90 15.23 -12.92
C ALA A 170 6.83 16.22 -12.20
N TYR A 171 7.29 15.84 -11.01
CA TYR A 171 8.12 16.68 -10.14
C TYR A 171 9.53 16.12 -9.95
N ASN A 172 10.47 17.02 -9.72
CA ASN A 172 11.74 16.73 -9.07
C ASN A 172 11.59 17.03 -7.57
N ILE A 173 11.53 15.99 -6.74
CA ILE A 173 11.35 16.10 -5.29
C ILE A 173 12.67 16.19 -4.52
N SER A 174 13.82 16.09 -5.21
CA SER A 174 15.11 15.97 -4.53
C SER A 174 15.49 17.27 -3.82
N THR A 175 15.60 17.22 -2.50
CA THR A 175 16.07 18.31 -1.64
C THR A 175 17.51 18.11 -1.17
N VAL A 176 18.04 16.89 -1.29
CA VAL A 176 19.43 16.55 -0.96
C VAL A 176 20.16 15.87 -2.11
N ALA A 177 21.49 15.83 -2.03
CA ALA A 177 22.32 15.15 -3.02
C ALA A 177 21.96 13.65 -3.10
N ALA A 178 21.80 13.16 -4.34
CA ALA A 178 21.39 11.78 -4.63
C ALA A 178 20.04 11.36 -4.03
N GLY A 179 19.19 12.33 -3.67
CA GLY A 179 17.86 12.13 -3.13
C GLY A 179 16.91 11.45 -4.11
N ARG A 180 16.21 10.43 -3.63
CA ARG A 180 15.30 9.58 -4.42
C ARG A 180 14.24 8.96 -3.52
N ILE A 181 13.16 8.47 -4.12
CA ILE A 181 12.12 7.74 -3.40
C ILE A 181 12.47 6.25 -3.43
N LEU A 182 12.86 5.70 -2.28
CA LEU A 182 13.21 4.27 -2.13
C LEU A 182 12.05 3.41 -1.63
N ASP A 183 10.97 4.04 -1.19
CA ASP A 183 9.83 3.43 -0.53
C ASP A 183 8.51 3.81 -1.23
N SER A 184 7.39 3.28 -0.78
CA SER A 184 6.08 3.55 -1.39
C SER A 184 5.50 4.88 -0.88
N PRO A 185 4.91 5.72 -1.75
CA PRO A 185 4.16 6.90 -1.32
C PRO A 185 2.81 6.53 -0.67
N ALA A 186 2.24 7.47 0.07
CA ALA A 186 0.89 7.40 0.64
C ALA A 186 0.08 8.65 0.26
N LEU A 187 -1.22 8.50 0.00
CA LEU A 187 -2.08 9.59 -0.46
C LEU A 187 -2.98 10.10 0.66
N SER A 188 -3.34 11.39 0.63
CA SER A 188 -4.42 11.89 1.48
C SER A 188 -5.78 11.32 1.05
N ARG A 189 -6.75 11.29 1.97
CA ARG A 189 -8.10 10.75 1.71
C ARG A 189 -8.88 11.51 0.62
N ASP A 190 -8.55 12.77 0.41
CA ASP A 190 -9.12 13.62 -0.64
C ASP A 190 -8.29 13.58 -1.95
N GLY A 191 -7.19 12.82 -1.97
CA GLY A 191 -6.31 12.69 -3.12
C GLY A 191 -5.52 13.96 -3.46
N THR A 192 -5.58 15.03 -2.68
CA THR A 192 -4.91 16.30 -3.01
C THR A 192 -3.44 16.36 -2.60
N LYS A 193 -3.01 15.46 -1.70
CA LYS A 193 -1.65 15.44 -1.15
C LYS A 193 -1.00 14.06 -1.20
N ILE A 194 0.32 14.05 -1.25
CA ILE A 194 1.15 12.85 -1.36
C ILE A 194 2.26 12.93 -0.32
N ALA A 195 2.27 11.97 0.61
CA ALA A 195 3.33 11.78 1.58
C ALA A 195 4.34 10.74 1.05
N PHE A 196 5.63 11.02 1.18
CA PHE A 196 6.70 10.09 0.77
C PHE A 196 8.01 10.39 1.47
N VAL A 197 8.96 9.45 1.39
CA VAL A 197 10.31 9.60 1.95
C VAL A 197 11.31 9.82 0.81
N GLU A 198 12.08 10.91 0.90
CA GLU A 198 13.32 11.08 0.17
C GLU A 198 14.49 10.53 0.97
N SER A 199 15.26 9.64 0.38
CA SER A 199 16.51 9.11 0.94
C SER A 199 17.70 9.51 0.06
N GLY A 200 18.69 10.19 0.65
CA GLY A 200 19.85 10.70 -0.05
C GLY A 200 20.84 11.37 0.91
N ALA A 201 22.09 11.57 0.50
CA ALA A 201 23.13 12.22 1.31
C ALA A 201 23.30 11.70 2.77
N GLY A 202 22.92 10.44 3.04
CA GLY A 202 22.97 9.87 4.39
C GLY A 202 21.82 10.32 5.31
N SER A 203 20.76 10.93 4.77
CA SER A 203 19.57 11.39 5.51
C SER A 203 18.28 10.87 4.89
N SER A 204 17.21 10.92 5.69
CA SER A 204 15.84 10.67 5.25
C SER A 204 14.96 11.87 5.58
N THR A 205 14.25 12.35 4.56
CA THR A 205 13.34 13.50 4.64
C THR A 205 11.93 13.03 4.31
N PHE A 206 11.00 13.26 5.22
CA PHE A 206 9.57 13.02 5.00
C PHE A 206 8.97 14.27 4.33
N HIS A 207 8.38 14.08 3.16
CA HIS A 207 7.78 15.14 2.37
C HIS A 207 6.28 14.97 2.28
N VAL A 208 5.57 16.11 2.23
CA VAL A 208 4.17 16.15 1.84
C VAL A 208 4.01 17.16 0.71
N LEU A 209 3.62 16.66 -0.46
CA LEU A 209 3.38 17.46 -1.66
C LEU A 209 1.89 17.68 -1.85
N THR A 210 1.47 18.94 -1.99
CA THR A 210 0.18 19.30 -2.60
C THR A 210 0.42 19.48 -4.10
N TRP A 211 -0.12 18.60 -4.94
CA TRP A 211 0.17 18.61 -6.37
C TRP A 211 -0.80 19.50 -7.15
N THR A 212 -0.44 19.86 -8.39
CA THR A 212 -1.30 20.63 -9.29
C THR A 212 -1.30 20.00 -10.69
N PRO A 213 -2.48 19.77 -11.30
CA PRO A 213 -2.56 19.14 -12.62
C PRO A 213 -1.83 19.98 -13.69
N GLY A 214 -1.25 19.30 -14.68
CA GLY A 214 -0.53 19.94 -15.79
C GLY A 214 0.89 20.43 -15.42
N THR A 215 1.41 20.07 -14.25
CA THR A 215 2.70 20.55 -13.78
C THR A 215 3.84 19.62 -14.18
N GLY A 216 4.78 20.13 -15.00
CA GLY A 216 5.99 19.42 -15.40
C GLY A 216 5.77 18.26 -16.37
N ALA A 217 6.87 17.67 -16.85
CA ALA A 217 6.87 16.46 -17.67
C ALA A 217 7.99 15.51 -17.22
N ILE A 218 7.91 14.23 -17.61
CA ILE A 218 8.85 13.19 -17.16
C ILE A 218 10.33 13.54 -17.44
N ALA A 219 10.60 14.17 -18.59
CA ALA A 219 11.93 14.64 -19.00
C ALA A 219 12.13 16.16 -18.83
N ALA A 220 11.15 16.85 -18.24
CA ALA A 220 11.21 18.27 -17.92
C ALA A 220 10.49 18.52 -16.58
N ALA A 221 11.04 17.92 -15.52
CA ALA A 221 10.39 17.90 -14.22
C ALA A 221 10.26 19.30 -13.60
N ALA A 222 9.13 19.57 -12.97
CA ALA A 222 8.90 20.81 -12.24
C ALA A 222 9.53 20.78 -10.85
N ALA A 223 9.95 21.94 -10.36
CA ALA A 223 10.28 22.14 -8.96
C ALA A 223 8.98 22.29 -8.15
N PRO A 224 8.80 21.60 -7.01
CA PRO A 224 7.61 21.72 -6.16
C PRO A 224 7.41 23.11 -5.54
N GLY A 225 8.50 23.84 -5.28
CA GLY A 225 8.44 25.15 -4.62
C GLY A 225 7.70 25.09 -3.28
N GLY A 226 6.85 26.09 -3.02
CA GLY A 226 6.03 26.15 -1.80
C GLY A 226 4.92 25.11 -1.68
N ALA A 227 4.74 24.24 -2.68
CA ALA A 227 3.72 23.20 -2.66
C ALA A 227 4.16 21.94 -1.88
N MET A 228 5.43 21.86 -1.49
CA MET A 228 6.00 20.75 -0.72
C MET A 228 6.48 21.22 0.64
N THR A 229 6.10 20.49 1.69
CA THR A 229 6.70 20.60 3.03
C THR A 229 7.66 19.44 3.26
N SER A 230 8.74 19.71 4.01
CA SER A 230 9.85 18.76 4.18
C SER A 230 10.28 18.70 5.65
N LEU A 231 10.39 17.49 6.19
CA LEU A 231 10.86 17.21 7.55
C LEU A 231 11.99 16.20 7.50
N VAL A 232 13.22 16.62 7.78
CA VAL A 232 14.33 15.67 8.00
C VAL A 232 14.05 14.94 9.31
N TYR A 233 13.79 13.63 9.23
CA TYR A 233 13.44 12.83 10.40
C TYR A 233 14.61 11.96 10.88
N ALA A 234 15.51 11.55 9.98
CA ALA A 234 16.65 10.71 10.33
C ALA A 234 17.96 11.18 9.66
N ALA A 235 19.05 11.08 10.42
CA ALA A 235 20.43 11.18 9.93
C ALA A 235 20.96 9.80 9.49
N ALA A 236 20.11 9.05 8.80
CA ALA A 236 20.39 7.79 8.13
C ALA A 236 19.45 7.67 6.93
N LEU A 237 19.77 6.77 6.00
CA LEU A 237 18.88 6.46 4.88
C LEU A 237 17.68 5.66 5.37
N ASN A 238 16.59 5.71 4.61
CA ASN A 238 15.50 4.77 4.69
C ASN A 238 15.47 4.00 3.38
N THR A 239 15.70 2.70 3.45
CA THR A 239 15.80 1.84 2.27
C THR A 239 14.68 0.81 2.17
N ARG A 240 13.74 0.78 3.12
CA ARG A 240 12.77 -0.32 3.29
C ARG A 240 11.42 0.06 3.93
N SER A 241 11.32 1.20 4.59
CA SER A 241 10.15 1.55 5.39
C SER A 241 9.30 2.60 4.68
N SER A 242 8.27 2.15 3.98
CA SER A 242 7.18 3.02 3.54
C SER A 242 6.43 3.58 4.75
N PRO A 243 5.99 4.85 4.72
CA PRO A 243 5.28 5.46 5.84
C PRO A 243 3.87 4.87 5.98
N TRP A 244 3.51 4.50 7.20
CA TRP A 244 2.15 4.08 7.55
C TRP A 244 1.37 5.27 8.11
N ILE A 245 0.30 5.67 7.43
CA ILE A 245 -0.57 6.75 7.89
C ILE A 245 -1.71 6.20 8.74
N ASP A 246 -1.88 6.73 9.95
CA ASP A 246 -3.14 6.69 10.69
C ASP A 246 -3.96 7.92 10.32
N TYR A 247 -4.87 7.75 9.37
CA TYR A 247 -5.70 8.83 8.85
C TYR A 247 -6.63 9.47 9.89
N ASN A 248 -6.90 8.79 11.02
CA ASN A 248 -7.76 9.33 12.07
C ASN A 248 -7.04 10.34 12.97
N THR A 249 -5.75 10.14 13.20
CA THR A 249 -4.92 11.00 14.05
C THR A 249 -3.94 11.85 13.24
N ASP A 250 -4.02 11.78 11.90
CA ASP A 250 -3.12 12.43 10.95
C ASP A 250 -1.64 12.25 11.31
N THR A 251 -1.29 11.01 11.67
CA THR A 251 0.03 10.61 12.17
C THR A 251 0.65 9.57 11.24
N ALA A 252 1.94 9.70 10.96
CA ALA A 252 2.72 8.69 10.25
C ALA A 252 3.66 7.92 11.19
N TYR A 253 3.82 6.63 10.94
CA TYR A 253 4.90 5.81 11.48
C TYR A 253 5.85 5.41 10.37
N VAL A 254 7.16 5.57 10.57
CA VAL A 254 8.17 5.27 9.55
C VAL A 254 9.51 4.88 10.17
N GLY A 255 10.14 3.84 9.66
CA GLY A 255 11.46 3.38 10.07
C GLY A 255 12.62 4.10 9.37
N SER A 256 13.84 3.76 9.76
CA SER A 256 15.09 4.22 9.15
C SER A 256 16.20 3.18 9.37
N ASP A 257 17.26 3.24 8.57
CA ASP A 257 18.39 2.30 8.60
C ASP A 257 19.28 2.48 9.86
N ASP A 258 19.04 3.50 10.68
CA ASP A 258 19.65 3.61 12.02
C ASP A 258 18.98 2.70 13.06
N GLY A 259 17.93 1.96 12.67
CA GLY A 259 17.25 0.98 13.51
C GLY A 259 16.18 1.57 14.43
N LYS A 260 15.69 2.76 14.10
CA LYS A 260 14.63 3.45 14.86
C LYS A 260 13.31 3.50 14.12
N LEU A 261 12.23 3.58 14.89
CA LEU A 261 10.88 3.88 14.43
C LEU A 261 10.53 5.31 14.84
N TYR A 262 10.11 6.10 13.87
CA TYR A 262 9.72 7.49 14.01
C TYR A 262 8.21 7.64 13.97
N LYS A 263 7.71 8.64 14.70
CA LYS A 263 6.32 9.09 14.67
C LYS A 263 6.30 10.54 14.23
N ILE A 264 5.49 10.85 13.22
CA ILE A 264 5.37 12.18 12.62
C ILE A 264 3.91 12.62 12.76
N LEU A 265 3.69 13.83 13.26
CA LEU A 265 2.36 14.40 13.49
C LEU A 265 1.97 15.35 12.36
N THR A 266 0.66 15.58 12.21
CA THR A 266 0.06 16.55 11.28
C THR A 266 0.53 16.37 9.83
N VAL A 267 0.39 15.15 9.32
CA VAL A 267 0.85 14.75 7.98
C VAL A 267 0.13 15.53 6.87
N PHE A 268 -1.20 15.44 6.79
CA PHE A 268 -1.97 16.01 5.68
C PHE A 268 -2.78 17.26 6.07
N THR A 269 -3.01 17.47 7.36
CA THR A 269 -3.83 18.59 7.90
C THR A 269 -3.00 19.78 8.38
N GLY A 270 -1.68 19.64 8.43
CA GLY A 270 -0.78 20.68 8.92
C GLY A 270 0.64 20.57 8.36
N THR A 271 1.61 21.06 9.12
CA THR A 271 3.04 20.94 8.77
C THR A 271 3.63 19.74 9.50
N PRO A 272 4.20 18.75 8.81
CA PRO A 272 4.78 17.57 9.45
C PRO A 272 5.80 17.92 10.53
N THR A 273 5.66 17.33 11.72
CA THR A 273 6.60 17.49 12.85
C THR A 273 6.92 16.15 13.50
N LEU A 274 8.14 15.99 14.02
CA LEU A 274 8.48 14.82 14.82
C LEU A 274 7.66 14.82 16.12
N ALA A 275 7.14 13.64 16.49
CA ALA A 275 6.62 13.45 17.84
C ALA A 275 7.75 13.67 18.85
N GLY A 276 7.42 14.33 19.97
CA GLY A 276 8.34 14.49 21.10
C GLY A 276 8.57 13.16 21.83
N ALA A 277 9.24 13.24 22.98
CA ALA A 277 9.49 12.07 23.83
C ALA A 277 8.18 11.29 24.08
N PRO A 278 8.17 9.96 23.91
CA PRO A 278 9.34 9.05 23.84
C PRO A 278 9.91 8.79 22.43
N TRP A 279 9.51 9.53 21.40
CA TRP A 279 9.93 9.27 20.02
C TRP A 279 11.23 10.01 19.62
N PRO A 280 12.02 9.45 18.69
CA PRO A 280 11.87 8.13 18.06
C PRO A 280 12.21 6.98 19.00
N VAL A 281 11.59 5.82 18.75
CA VAL A 281 11.85 4.59 19.51
C VAL A 281 12.97 3.79 18.85
N THR A 282 13.96 3.35 19.63
CA THR A 282 15.05 2.50 19.13
C THR A 282 14.65 1.03 19.19
N LEU A 283 14.62 0.35 18.04
CA LEU A 283 14.31 -1.08 17.94
C LEU A 283 15.58 -1.93 18.02
N ALA A 284 16.64 -1.46 17.36
CA ALA A 284 17.98 -1.99 17.40
C ALA A 284 18.93 -0.94 16.82
N THR A 285 20.25 -1.14 16.93
CA THR A 285 21.23 -0.18 16.43
C THR A 285 21.67 -0.52 15.01
N ASN A 286 21.61 0.45 14.08
CA ASN A 286 22.15 0.34 12.71
C ASN A 286 21.62 -0.86 11.92
N VAL A 287 20.31 -1.10 12.01
CA VAL A 287 19.62 -2.13 11.24
C VAL A 287 18.54 -1.50 10.40
N ARG A 288 18.29 -2.07 9.21
CA ARG A 288 17.18 -1.63 8.37
C ARG A 288 15.86 -2.08 8.98
N VAL A 289 14.93 -1.15 9.10
CA VAL A 289 13.57 -1.36 9.64
C VAL A 289 12.61 -1.58 8.47
N SER A 290 11.77 -2.60 8.54
CA SER A 290 10.69 -2.84 7.55
C SER A 290 9.57 -1.80 7.69
N SER A 291 8.64 -1.76 6.73
CA SER A 291 7.51 -0.83 6.84
C SER A 291 6.62 -1.19 8.06
N PRO A 292 6.21 -0.22 8.90
CA PRO A 292 5.39 -0.47 10.08
C PRO A 292 3.91 -0.63 9.74
N VAL A 293 3.15 -1.32 10.59
CA VAL A 293 1.70 -1.51 10.46
C VAL A 293 1.04 -1.25 11.80
N LEU A 294 0.03 -0.38 11.86
CA LEU A 294 -0.70 -0.09 13.09
C LEU A 294 -1.80 -1.13 13.32
N ASP A 295 -1.70 -1.90 14.39
CA ASP A 295 -2.85 -2.56 15.00
C ASP A 295 -3.63 -1.52 15.81
N LYS A 296 -4.66 -0.96 15.18
CA LYS A 296 -5.46 0.11 15.78
C LYS A 296 -6.31 -0.35 16.96
N THR A 297 -6.71 -1.62 16.96
CA THR A 297 -7.50 -2.21 18.05
C THR A 297 -6.66 -2.29 19.33
N LEU A 298 -5.38 -2.64 19.19
CA LEU A 298 -4.46 -2.76 20.32
C LEU A 298 -3.64 -1.49 20.60
N GLY A 299 -3.62 -0.52 19.68
CA GLY A 299 -2.77 0.66 19.79
C GLY A 299 -1.27 0.33 19.64
N LEU A 300 -0.94 -0.69 18.84
CA LEU A 300 0.43 -1.20 18.68
C LEU A 300 0.91 -1.00 17.25
N VAL A 301 2.11 -0.46 17.10
CA VAL A 301 2.81 -0.41 15.82
C VAL A 301 3.67 -1.66 15.68
N MET A 302 3.28 -2.52 14.74
CA MET A 302 3.91 -3.79 14.44
C MET A 302 4.98 -3.59 13.37
N VAL A 303 6.20 -4.07 13.61
CA VAL A 303 7.33 -3.80 12.69
C VAL A 303 8.44 -4.83 12.83
N GLY A 304 9.05 -5.25 11.72
CA GLY A 304 10.23 -6.12 11.71
C GLY A 304 11.53 -5.37 11.37
N ASN A 305 12.67 -6.04 11.55
CA ASN A 305 13.96 -5.51 11.12
C ASN A 305 14.85 -6.54 10.40
N GLN A 306 15.96 -6.04 9.84
CA GLN A 306 16.95 -6.83 9.11
C GLN A 306 17.57 -7.98 9.91
N SER A 307 17.59 -7.90 11.24
CA SER A 307 18.14 -8.93 12.13
C SER A 307 17.17 -10.09 12.40
N GLY A 308 15.96 -10.04 11.84
CA GLY A 308 14.96 -11.10 12.01
C GLY A 308 14.13 -10.94 13.27
N THR A 309 14.20 -9.79 13.94
CA THR A 309 13.39 -9.51 15.13
C THR A 309 12.13 -8.76 14.73
N PHE A 310 10.99 -9.25 15.20
CA PHE A 310 9.69 -8.62 15.10
C PHE A 310 9.39 -7.87 16.39
N PHE A 311 8.75 -6.70 16.29
CA PHE A 311 8.49 -5.81 17.41
C PHE A 311 7.02 -5.37 17.41
N SER A 312 6.50 -5.12 18.62
CA SER A 312 5.37 -4.25 18.83
C SER A 312 5.80 -3.04 19.63
N VAL A 313 5.35 -1.85 19.20
CA VAL A 313 5.61 -0.58 19.87
C VAL A 313 4.28 0.05 20.26
N ASP A 314 4.08 0.32 21.54
CA ASP A 314 2.89 1.06 21.99
C ASP A 314 2.87 2.46 21.38
N ALA A 315 1.83 2.76 20.61
CA ALA A 315 1.68 4.00 19.85
C ALA A 315 1.65 5.27 20.73
N THR A 316 1.31 5.11 22.01
CA THR A 316 1.18 6.18 23.01
C THR A 316 2.43 6.27 23.87
N THR A 317 2.85 5.15 24.46
CA THR A 317 3.93 5.11 25.47
C THR A 317 5.31 4.83 24.89
N GLY A 318 5.41 4.41 23.62
CA GLY A 318 6.67 4.02 22.99
C GLY A 318 7.27 2.72 23.55
N ALA A 319 6.56 2.00 24.42
CA ALA A 319 7.02 0.74 25.01
C ALA A 319 7.21 -0.33 23.94
N VAL A 320 8.35 -1.02 23.98
CA VAL A 320 8.75 -2.02 22.98
C VAL A 320 8.66 -3.42 23.55
N LYS A 321 8.04 -4.34 22.80
CA LYS A 321 8.15 -5.78 22.97
C LYS A 321 8.73 -6.40 21.70
N SER A 322 9.36 -7.56 21.80
CA SER A 322 10.05 -8.18 20.67
C SER A 322 9.94 -9.71 20.67
N LEU A 323 9.97 -10.30 19.48
CA LEU A 323 10.07 -11.73 19.21
C LEU A 323 11.12 -11.97 18.12
N VAL A 324 12.06 -12.89 18.35
CA VAL A 324 13.00 -13.32 17.32
C VAL A 324 12.31 -14.33 16.41
N VAL A 325 12.08 -13.94 15.14
CA VAL A 325 11.45 -14.78 14.10
C VAL A 325 12.51 -15.42 13.22
N GLY A 326 13.48 -14.61 12.79
CA GLY A 326 14.61 -15.04 11.98
C GLY A 326 15.79 -15.56 12.81
N ARG A 327 16.92 -15.77 12.15
CA ARG A 327 18.15 -16.29 12.75
C ARG A 327 18.73 -15.27 13.72
N SER A 328 18.73 -15.60 15.01
CA SER A 328 19.35 -14.77 16.05
C SER A 328 20.79 -14.39 15.69
N GLY A 329 21.11 -13.09 15.74
CA GLY A 329 22.42 -12.54 15.40
C GLY A 329 22.79 -12.54 13.90
N GLY A 330 21.92 -13.04 13.02
CA GLY A 330 22.12 -13.02 11.57
C GLY A 330 21.53 -11.77 10.91
N THR A 331 22.18 -11.26 9.86
CA THR A 331 21.72 -10.10 9.09
C THR A 331 21.25 -10.45 7.67
N ASN A 332 21.24 -11.75 7.34
CA ASN A 332 20.92 -12.25 6.01
C ASN A 332 20.02 -13.49 6.05
N PRO A 333 18.77 -13.35 5.60
CA PRO A 333 17.92 -12.18 5.68
C PRO A 333 16.89 -12.39 6.79
N GLY A 334 16.74 -11.35 7.61
CA GLY A 334 15.78 -11.28 8.68
C GLY A 334 14.36 -11.05 8.16
N ILE A 335 13.69 -10.01 8.67
CA ILE A 335 12.35 -9.62 8.23
C ILE A 335 12.50 -8.43 7.27
N LEU A 336 12.11 -8.64 6.02
CA LEU A 336 12.20 -7.63 4.97
C LEU A 336 10.86 -6.91 4.74
N ALA A 337 9.78 -7.67 4.63
CA ALA A 337 8.44 -7.14 4.36
C ALA A 337 7.76 -6.64 5.63
N ALA A 338 6.81 -5.73 5.45
CA ALA A 338 5.88 -5.37 6.52
C ALA A 338 5.09 -6.60 7.01
N PRO A 339 4.74 -6.66 8.30
CA PRO A 339 3.83 -7.68 8.80
C PRO A 339 2.44 -7.54 8.18
N VAL A 340 1.63 -8.59 8.19
CA VAL A 340 0.17 -8.47 7.99
C VAL A 340 -0.49 -8.57 9.36
N VAL A 341 -1.36 -7.63 9.70
CA VAL A 341 -2.02 -7.55 11.01
C VAL A 341 -3.49 -7.91 10.88
N ASP A 342 -3.92 -8.93 11.61
CA ASP A 342 -5.35 -9.17 11.84
C ASP A 342 -5.82 -8.35 13.03
N VAL A 343 -6.39 -7.19 12.73
CA VAL A 343 -6.84 -6.22 13.75
C VAL A 343 -8.06 -6.69 14.54
N THR A 344 -8.73 -7.76 14.10
CA THR A 344 -9.90 -8.32 14.80
C THR A 344 -9.56 -9.56 15.61
N ASN A 345 -8.60 -10.36 15.16
CA ASN A 345 -8.06 -11.50 15.89
C ASN A 345 -6.95 -11.04 16.85
N GLY A 346 -6.32 -9.88 16.65
CA GLY A 346 -5.17 -9.40 17.43
C GLY A 346 -3.93 -10.27 17.22
N THR A 347 -3.71 -10.71 15.99
CA THR A 347 -2.54 -11.48 15.55
C THR A 347 -1.80 -10.78 14.43
N SER A 348 -0.53 -11.11 14.29
CA SER A 348 0.33 -10.62 13.21
C SER A 348 1.01 -11.78 12.51
N PHE A 349 1.18 -11.64 11.20
CA PHE A 349 1.80 -12.62 10.32
C PHE A 349 3.09 -12.05 9.76
N VAL A 350 4.18 -12.79 9.95
CA VAL A 350 5.55 -12.32 9.71
C VAL A 350 6.31 -13.37 8.94
N VAL A 351 7.09 -12.93 7.95
CA VAL A 351 7.92 -13.80 7.12
C VAL A 351 9.39 -13.48 7.38
N SER A 352 10.18 -14.53 7.60
CA SER A 352 11.64 -14.43 7.58
C SER A 352 12.21 -15.49 6.67
N SER A 353 13.22 -15.13 5.90
CA SER A 353 13.88 -16.01 4.95
C SER A 353 14.94 -16.93 5.56
N ASN A 354 15.19 -16.80 6.86
CA ASN A 354 16.13 -17.65 7.57
C ASN A 354 15.86 -17.59 9.06
N ASP A 355 15.35 -18.66 9.66
CA ASP A 355 15.22 -18.81 11.12
C ASP A 355 16.43 -19.53 11.76
N GLY A 356 17.45 -19.85 10.97
CA GLY A 356 18.57 -20.71 11.32
C GLY A 356 18.45 -22.10 10.70
N THR A 357 17.26 -22.50 10.23
CA THR A 357 17.00 -23.81 9.60
C THR A 357 16.30 -23.70 8.25
N SER A 358 15.44 -22.71 8.05
CA SER A 358 14.61 -22.58 6.84
C SER A 358 14.11 -21.14 6.67
N GLY A 359 13.47 -20.86 5.54
CA GLY A 359 12.50 -19.76 5.46
C GLY A 359 11.24 -20.13 6.25
N VAL A 360 10.66 -19.16 6.96
CA VAL A 360 9.52 -19.36 7.84
C VAL A 360 8.42 -18.33 7.65
N PHE A 361 7.20 -18.81 7.83
CA PHE A 361 5.99 -18.01 8.01
C PHE A 361 5.49 -18.18 9.44
N VAL A 362 5.34 -17.09 10.17
CA VAL A 362 5.07 -17.11 11.61
C VAL A 362 3.85 -16.27 11.93
N GLU A 363 2.92 -16.86 12.69
CA GLU A 363 1.80 -16.17 13.31
C GLU A 363 2.15 -15.84 14.77
N VAL A 364 1.87 -14.60 15.17
CA VAL A 364 2.26 -14.03 16.45
C VAL A 364 1.04 -13.41 17.12
N ASN A 365 0.89 -13.60 18.43
CA ASN A 365 -0.03 -12.79 19.22
C ASN A 365 0.54 -11.38 19.36
N SER A 366 -0.13 -10.39 18.76
CA SER A 366 0.39 -9.01 18.67
C SER A 366 0.61 -8.35 20.04
N GLU A 367 -0.24 -8.68 21.02
CA GLU A 367 -0.20 -8.07 22.36
C GLU A 367 0.92 -8.63 23.23
N THR A 368 1.05 -9.96 23.26
CA THR A 368 2.02 -10.67 24.12
C THR A 368 3.36 -10.91 23.43
N MET A 369 3.44 -10.72 22.12
CA MET A 369 4.61 -11.06 21.28
C MET A 369 5.02 -12.53 21.40
N THR A 370 4.06 -13.43 21.56
CA THR A 370 4.29 -14.88 21.60
C THR A 370 4.00 -15.51 20.23
N GLN A 371 4.87 -16.41 19.78
CA GLN A 371 4.63 -17.22 18.60
C GLN A 371 3.43 -18.16 18.84
N LEU A 372 2.42 -18.09 17.96
CA LEU A 372 1.26 -18.98 17.97
C LEU A 372 1.48 -20.18 17.04
N ALA A 373 1.99 -19.92 15.84
CA ALA A 373 2.29 -20.95 14.85
C ALA A 373 3.51 -20.57 13.99
N LYS A 374 4.19 -21.58 13.47
CA LYS A 374 5.32 -21.44 12.55
C LYS A 374 5.25 -22.53 11.49
N GLY A 375 5.21 -22.14 10.22
CA GLY A 375 5.32 -23.02 9.06
C GLY A 375 6.61 -22.78 8.30
N GLN A 376 7.20 -23.86 7.77
CA GLN A 376 8.39 -23.78 6.91
C GLN A 376 7.98 -23.51 5.46
N ILE A 377 8.74 -22.65 4.77
CA ILE A 377 8.51 -22.23 3.39
C ILE A 377 9.76 -22.40 2.52
N GLY A 378 10.41 -23.56 2.68
CA GLY A 378 11.61 -23.96 1.94
C GLY A 378 12.93 -23.58 2.64
N GLN A 379 14.07 -23.93 2.03
CA GLN A 379 15.37 -23.63 2.64
C GLN A 379 15.68 -22.13 2.66
N ALA A 380 15.21 -21.40 1.64
CA ALA A 380 15.45 -19.98 1.43
C ALA A 380 16.92 -19.62 1.67
N SER A 381 17.19 -18.67 2.56
CA SER A 381 18.56 -18.22 2.77
C SER A 381 19.37 -19.06 3.75
N HIS A 382 18.77 -20.10 4.33
CA HIS A 382 19.54 -21.11 5.05
C HIS A 382 20.58 -21.78 4.14
N SER A 383 20.32 -21.83 2.84
CA SER A 383 21.25 -22.28 1.80
C SER A 383 22.58 -21.50 1.73
N GLY A 384 22.67 -20.34 2.39
CA GLY A 384 23.77 -19.38 2.27
C GLY A 384 23.57 -18.35 1.14
N THR A 385 22.58 -18.56 0.27
CA THR A 385 22.19 -17.56 -0.75
C THR A 385 21.30 -16.49 -0.12
N ALA A 386 21.55 -15.20 -0.38
CA ALA A 386 20.66 -14.13 0.08
C ALA A 386 19.33 -14.16 -0.71
N ILE A 387 18.23 -14.54 -0.06
CA ILE A 387 16.89 -14.64 -0.65
C ILE A 387 15.88 -13.80 0.13
N SER A 388 15.37 -12.77 -0.50
CA SER A 388 14.24 -12.01 0.00
C SER A 388 12.95 -12.81 -0.07
N LEU A 389 12.24 -12.90 1.06
CA LEU A 389 10.85 -13.36 1.13
C LEU A 389 9.96 -12.20 1.59
N PHE A 390 8.70 -12.24 1.17
CA PHE A 390 7.77 -11.12 1.29
C PHE A 390 6.46 -11.53 1.98
N GLN A 391 5.61 -10.55 2.28
CA GLN A 391 4.35 -10.74 2.98
C GLN A 391 3.40 -11.69 2.25
N PRO A 392 2.52 -12.39 2.99
CA PRO A 392 1.47 -13.21 2.40
C PRO A 392 0.28 -12.38 1.91
N ALA A 393 -0.67 -13.04 1.25
CA ALA A 393 -2.00 -12.53 0.94
C ALA A 393 -3.08 -13.54 1.39
N PHE A 394 -4.22 -13.04 1.88
CA PHE A 394 -5.34 -13.84 2.41
C PHE A 394 -6.50 -13.84 1.41
N ASP A 395 -7.22 -14.97 1.27
CA ASP A 395 -8.45 -15.04 0.47
C ASP A 395 -9.69 -14.48 1.19
N ASP A 396 -10.74 -14.22 0.42
CA ASP A 396 -12.04 -13.76 0.90
C ASP A 396 -12.68 -14.69 1.93
N ALA A 397 -12.40 -15.99 1.85
CA ALA A 397 -12.87 -16.94 2.85
C ALA A 397 -12.36 -16.55 4.25
N TYR A 398 -11.09 -16.15 4.40
CA TYR A 398 -10.56 -15.65 5.67
C TYR A 398 -11.29 -14.39 6.16
N PHE A 399 -11.60 -13.47 5.25
CA PHE A 399 -12.33 -12.24 5.59
C PHE A 399 -13.76 -12.51 6.05
N ASN A 400 -14.37 -13.63 5.66
CA ASN A 400 -15.67 -14.06 6.16
C ASN A 400 -15.57 -14.86 7.46
N ASP A 401 -14.77 -15.92 7.44
CA ASP A 401 -14.53 -16.84 8.56
C ASP A 401 -13.09 -17.39 8.48
N PRO A 402 -12.21 -17.06 9.44
CA PRO A 402 -10.83 -17.54 9.43
C PRO A 402 -10.72 -19.06 9.32
N THR A 403 -11.68 -19.82 9.85
CA THR A 403 -11.64 -21.30 9.86
C THR A 403 -11.69 -21.92 8.46
N THR A 404 -12.25 -21.21 7.47
CA THR A 404 -12.32 -21.62 6.07
C THR A 404 -11.32 -20.89 5.19
N GLY A 405 -10.64 -19.88 5.74
CA GLY A 405 -9.66 -19.06 5.04
C GLY A 405 -8.33 -19.75 4.77
N THR A 406 -7.66 -19.26 3.73
CA THR A 406 -6.29 -19.64 3.37
C THR A 406 -5.43 -18.40 3.17
N VAL A 407 -4.20 -18.49 3.64
CA VAL A 407 -3.15 -17.49 3.42
C VAL A 407 -2.08 -18.07 2.50
N ARG A 408 -1.70 -17.30 1.48
CA ARG A 408 -0.78 -17.71 0.41
C ARG A 408 0.43 -16.80 0.36
N LEU A 409 1.59 -17.39 0.09
CA LEU A 409 2.85 -16.66 -0.05
C LEU A 409 3.88 -17.45 -0.85
N CYS A 410 4.95 -16.75 -1.21
CA CYS A 410 6.11 -17.36 -1.83
C CYS A 410 7.18 -17.79 -0.82
N GLY A 411 7.82 -18.90 -1.15
CA GLY A 411 9.00 -19.45 -0.49
C GLY A 411 9.96 -20.01 -1.53
N THR A 412 10.68 -21.06 -1.14
CA THR A 412 11.62 -21.78 -2.02
C THR A 412 11.41 -23.28 -1.95
N GLY A 413 12.13 -24.06 -2.76
CA GLY A 413 12.15 -25.51 -2.59
C GLY A 413 12.72 -25.92 -1.23
N ALA A 414 12.31 -27.09 -0.74
CA ALA A 414 12.86 -27.65 0.50
C ALA A 414 14.37 -27.95 0.40
N ALA A 415 14.87 -28.20 -0.81
CA ALA A 415 16.27 -28.55 -1.09
C ALA A 415 16.94 -27.68 -2.17
N ASP A 416 16.21 -26.73 -2.79
CA ASP A 416 16.77 -25.79 -3.78
C ASP A 416 16.25 -24.35 -3.55
N ASN A 417 16.73 -23.38 -4.32
CA ASN A 417 16.32 -21.98 -4.24
C ASN A 417 15.37 -21.59 -5.37
N THR A 418 14.72 -22.57 -6.01
CA THR A 418 13.68 -22.30 -7.00
C THR A 418 12.45 -21.71 -6.31
N PRO A 419 11.65 -20.84 -6.96
CA PRO A 419 10.49 -20.23 -6.35
C PRO A 419 9.36 -21.25 -6.18
N TRP A 420 8.79 -21.29 -4.97
CA TRP A 420 7.64 -22.13 -4.62
C TRP A 420 6.53 -21.27 -4.04
N GLN A 421 5.30 -21.73 -4.20
CA GLN A 421 4.18 -21.24 -3.41
C GLN A 421 3.93 -22.16 -2.22
N TYR A 422 3.51 -21.53 -1.14
CA TYR A 422 2.92 -22.18 0.03
C TYR A 422 1.55 -21.59 0.31
N ALA A 423 0.63 -22.43 0.79
CA ALA A 423 -0.64 -22.01 1.35
C ALA A 423 -0.81 -22.62 2.74
N PHE A 424 -1.27 -21.83 3.69
CA PHE A 424 -1.62 -22.28 5.04
C PHE A 424 -3.09 -21.98 5.29
N GLY A 425 -3.78 -22.90 5.95
CA GLY A 425 -5.19 -22.75 6.29
C GLY A 425 -5.51 -23.59 7.52
N GLY A 426 -6.78 -23.98 7.67
CA GLY A 426 -7.23 -24.77 8.81
C GLY A 426 -7.07 -24.01 10.13
N PHE A 427 -7.37 -22.71 10.11
CA PHE A 427 -7.29 -21.90 11.31
C PHE A 427 -8.26 -22.43 12.37
N THR A 428 -7.75 -22.68 13.57
CA THR A 428 -8.56 -23.19 14.68
C THR A 428 -8.55 -22.20 15.83
N LEU A 429 -9.69 -22.05 16.51
CA LEU A 429 -9.79 -21.16 17.65
C LEU A 429 -9.05 -21.79 18.86
N GLN A 430 -7.95 -21.17 19.27
CA GLN A 430 -7.11 -21.59 20.39
C GLN A 430 -6.91 -20.39 21.32
N SER A 431 -7.31 -20.53 22.59
CA SER A 431 -7.18 -19.46 23.59
C SER A 431 -7.73 -18.09 23.12
N GLY A 432 -8.84 -18.12 22.37
CA GLY A 432 -9.50 -16.91 21.86
C GLY A 432 -8.86 -16.30 20.61
N LYS A 433 -7.88 -16.96 19.99
CA LYS A 433 -7.25 -16.55 18.73
C LYS A 433 -7.45 -17.64 17.68
N PHE A 434 -7.78 -17.28 16.44
CA PHE A 434 -7.65 -18.21 15.33
C PHE A 434 -6.15 -18.43 15.05
N VAL A 435 -5.71 -19.68 14.99
CA VAL A 435 -4.30 -20.07 14.81
C VAL A 435 -4.17 -20.98 13.61
N MET A 436 -3.25 -20.65 12.69
CA MET A 436 -2.98 -21.42 11.47
C MET A 436 -2.34 -22.79 11.74
N ASN A 437 -2.50 -23.71 10.78
CA ASN A 437 -1.70 -24.94 10.76
C ASN A 437 -0.20 -24.64 10.56
N THR A 438 0.65 -25.50 11.12
CA THR A 438 2.12 -25.42 10.94
C THR A 438 2.60 -26.14 9.68
N THR A 439 1.79 -27.03 9.11
CA THR A 439 2.04 -27.68 7.82
C THR A 439 1.22 -26.96 6.74
N PRO A 440 1.84 -26.61 5.60
CA PRO A 440 1.10 -26.00 4.50
C PRO A 440 0.02 -26.95 3.98
N THR A 441 -1.18 -26.42 3.70
CA THR A 441 -2.28 -27.15 3.07
C THR A 441 -2.04 -27.38 1.58
N PHE A 442 -1.22 -26.52 0.96
CA PHE A 442 -0.79 -26.63 -0.42
C PHE A 442 0.65 -26.13 -0.58
N SER A 443 1.42 -26.78 -1.45
CA SER A 443 2.68 -26.24 -1.94
C SER A 443 2.96 -26.72 -3.36
N ALA A 444 3.53 -25.85 -4.18
CA ALA A 444 3.90 -26.18 -5.56
C ALA A 444 5.09 -25.34 -6.03
N GLN A 445 5.97 -25.95 -6.81
CA GLN A 445 7.03 -25.24 -7.52
C GLN A 445 6.41 -24.33 -8.58
N LEU A 446 6.77 -23.04 -8.55
CA LEU A 446 6.27 -22.05 -9.52
C LEU A 446 7.12 -22.06 -10.79
N LEU A 447 8.42 -22.28 -10.64
CA LEU A 447 9.38 -22.34 -11.73
C LEU A 447 10.57 -23.19 -11.34
N THR A 448 11.21 -23.86 -12.30
CA THR A 448 12.41 -24.70 -12.06
C THR A 448 13.72 -23.91 -12.03
N SER A 449 13.66 -22.59 -12.24
CA SER A 449 14.84 -21.74 -12.28
C SER A 449 15.29 -21.32 -10.88
N THR A 450 16.59 -21.53 -10.60
CA THR A 450 17.25 -21.07 -9.36
C THR A 450 17.69 -19.61 -9.43
N THR A 451 17.55 -18.93 -10.58
CA THR A 451 17.80 -17.49 -10.74
C THR A 451 16.52 -16.68 -10.49
N ALA A 452 15.35 -17.26 -10.74
CA ALA A 452 14.07 -16.63 -10.53
C ALA A 452 13.72 -16.50 -9.04
N ARG A 453 13.17 -15.35 -8.66
CA ARG A 453 12.60 -15.08 -7.34
C ARG A 453 11.15 -14.70 -7.48
N CYS A 454 10.38 -14.94 -6.44
CA CYS A 454 8.99 -14.52 -6.38
C CYS A 454 8.88 -13.19 -5.60
N THR A 455 8.03 -12.27 -6.08
CA THR A 455 7.75 -11.01 -5.39
C THR A 455 6.63 -11.17 -4.35
N ALA A 456 6.31 -10.08 -3.64
CA ALA A 456 5.12 -10.03 -2.79
C ALA A 456 3.83 -10.38 -3.56
N TRP A 457 2.87 -10.90 -2.80
CA TRP A 457 1.55 -11.27 -3.28
C TRP A 457 0.55 -10.16 -2.99
N THR A 458 -0.35 -9.96 -3.93
CA THR A 458 -1.47 -9.03 -3.85
C THR A 458 -2.72 -9.82 -4.17
N GLU A 459 -3.61 -9.98 -3.20
CA GLU A 459 -4.91 -10.58 -3.43
C GLU A 459 -5.93 -9.50 -3.80
N PHE A 460 -6.87 -9.88 -4.64
CA PHE A 460 -8.06 -9.10 -4.94
C PHE A 460 -9.24 -10.03 -5.18
N PHE A 461 -10.28 -9.89 -4.37
CA PHE A 461 -11.55 -10.57 -4.58
C PHE A 461 -12.39 -9.80 -5.59
N ASN A 462 -12.60 -10.41 -6.75
CA ASN A 462 -13.40 -9.83 -7.82
C ASN A 462 -14.84 -10.40 -7.76
N THR A 463 -15.81 -9.54 -7.40
CA THR A 463 -17.21 -9.95 -7.24
C THR A 463 -17.90 -10.26 -8.56
N ASN A 464 -17.39 -9.73 -9.68
CA ASN A 464 -17.97 -9.87 -11.00
C ASN A 464 -17.47 -11.11 -11.77
N LEU A 465 -16.46 -11.81 -11.25
CA LEU A 465 -15.95 -13.05 -11.83
C LEU A 465 -16.55 -14.28 -11.14
N ASN A 466 -17.31 -15.07 -11.90
CA ASN A 466 -17.93 -16.34 -11.45
C ASN A 466 -18.73 -16.25 -10.14
N GLY A 467 -19.33 -15.08 -9.85
CA GLY A 467 -20.06 -14.85 -8.60
C GLY A 467 -19.18 -14.57 -7.38
N GLY A 468 -17.90 -14.25 -7.59
CA GLY A 468 -16.90 -14.01 -6.56
C GLY A 468 -15.67 -14.90 -6.77
N THR A 469 -14.53 -14.31 -7.07
CA THR A 469 -13.27 -15.05 -7.29
C THR A 469 -12.09 -14.32 -6.65
N ASP A 470 -11.31 -15.04 -5.84
CA ASP A 470 -10.00 -14.59 -5.36
C ASP A 470 -8.94 -14.67 -6.46
N LEU A 471 -8.34 -13.54 -6.79
CA LEU A 471 -7.19 -13.47 -7.69
C LEU A 471 -5.93 -13.11 -6.90
N PHE A 472 -4.90 -13.94 -7.05
CA PHE A 472 -3.59 -13.69 -6.43
C PHE A 472 -2.60 -13.26 -7.49
N PHE A 473 -2.19 -12.00 -7.44
CA PHE A 473 -1.19 -11.40 -8.32
C PHE A 473 0.18 -11.39 -7.65
N PHE A 474 1.20 -11.78 -8.39
CA PHE A 474 2.59 -11.79 -7.94
C PHE A 474 3.53 -11.67 -9.14
N GLY A 475 4.82 -11.70 -8.87
CA GLY A 475 5.87 -11.58 -9.86
C GLY A 475 6.85 -12.72 -9.80
N LEU A 476 7.40 -13.09 -10.96
CA LEU A 476 8.59 -13.93 -11.09
C LEU A 476 9.67 -13.10 -11.75
N THR A 477 10.84 -13.00 -11.13
CA THR A 477 11.88 -12.04 -11.57
C THR A 477 12.62 -12.46 -12.84
N ALA A 478 12.57 -13.75 -13.19
CA ALA A 478 13.24 -14.31 -14.36
C ALA A 478 12.52 -15.56 -14.87
N ASP A 479 12.92 -15.98 -16.07
CA ASP A 479 12.68 -17.31 -16.65
C ASP A 479 11.24 -17.73 -16.93
N CYS A 480 10.29 -16.79 -16.94
CA CYS A 480 8.88 -17.13 -17.21
C CYS A 480 8.65 -17.69 -18.62
N SER A 481 9.49 -17.34 -19.59
CA SER A 481 9.42 -17.85 -20.97
C SER A 481 10.40 -19.00 -21.25
N GLY A 482 11.13 -19.49 -20.24
CA GLY A 482 12.20 -20.48 -20.41
C GLY A 482 13.49 -19.94 -21.05
N ALA A 483 13.60 -18.64 -21.30
CA ALA A 483 14.71 -18.02 -22.02
C ALA A 483 15.83 -17.42 -21.13
N GLY A 484 15.82 -17.61 -19.81
CA GLY A 484 16.95 -17.20 -18.95
C GLY A 484 16.95 -15.74 -18.45
N THR A 485 16.13 -14.84 -19.02
CA THR A 485 16.28 -13.39 -18.78
C THR A 485 14.97 -12.60 -18.55
N SER A 486 13.81 -13.17 -18.86
CA SER A 486 12.54 -12.45 -18.83
C SER A 486 11.71 -12.84 -17.61
N GLY A 487 11.50 -11.89 -16.71
CA GLY A 487 10.50 -12.01 -15.64
C GLY A 487 9.07 -11.85 -16.17
N CYS A 488 8.11 -11.98 -15.26
CA CYS A 488 6.69 -11.80 -15.55
C CYS A 488 5.92 -11.35 -14.32
N VAL A 489 4.76 -10.75 -14.57
CA VAL A 489 3.66 -10.74 -13.63
C VAL A 489 2.85 -12.03 -13.84
N ALA A 490 2.35 -12.59 -12.75
CA ALA A 490 1.61 -13.82 -12.70
C ALA A 490 0.31 -13.61 -11.93
N VAL A 491 -0.73 -14.33 -12.33
CA VAL A 491 -2.00 -14.42 -11.61
C VAL A 491 -2.44 -15.87 -11.48
N ARG A 492 -3.11 -16.21 -10.39
CA ARG A 492 -3.84 -17.47 -10.26
C ARG A 492 -5.08 -17.30 -9.38
N ASN A 493 -6.03 -18.22 -9.53
CA ASN A 493 -7.15 -18.40 -8.63
C ASN A 493 -6.90 -19.63 -7.75
N GLY A 494 -6.79 -19.43 -6.44
CA GLY A 494 -6.54 -20.50 -5.47
C GLY A 494 -5.36 -21.39 -5.86
N ASP A 495 -5.63 -22.68 -6.05
CA ASP A 495 -4.65 -23.70 -6.43
C ASP A 495 -4.68 -24.04 -7.94
N GLY A 496 -5.36 -23.22 -8.74
CA GLY A 496 -5.50 -23.40 -10.19
C GLY A 496 -4.28 -22.97 -11.02
N THR A 497 -4.44 -22.95 -12.34
CA THR A 497 -3.37 -22.60 -13.30
C THR A 497 -2.85 -21.19 -13.09
N ILE A 498 -1.56 -20.99 -13.38
CA ILE A 498 -0.91 -19.68 -13.40
C ILE A 498 -0.95 -19.13 -14.82
N SER A 499 -1.51 -17.94 -14.97
CA SER A 499 -1.40 -17.14 -16.20
C SER A 499 -0.34 -16.06 -16.00
N THR A 500 0.41 -15.71 -17.05
CA THR A 500 1.55 -14.78 -16.95
C THR A 500 1.63 -13.78 -18.09
N ALA A 501 2.07 -12.56 -17.79
CA ALA A 501 2.49 -11.59 -18.79
C ALA A 501 3.95 -11.18 -18.57
N ASN A 502 4.76 -11.23 -19.63
CA ASN A 502 6.17 -10.89 -19.57
C ASN A 502 6.38 -9.48 -19.02
N VAL A 503 7.21 -9.29 -18.01
CA VAL A 503 7.59 -7.99 -17.42
C VAL A 503 9.06 -8.11 -17.03
N THR A 504 9.93 -7.30 -17.63
CA THR A 504 11.37 -7.46 -17.42
C THR A 504 11.74 -7.28 -15.94
N GLY A 505 12.43 -8.27 -15.38
CA GLY A 505 12.80 -8.32 -13.95
C GLY A 505 11.64 -8.67 -13.00
N GLY A 506 10.43 -8.92 -13.50
CA GLY A 506 9.21 -9.00 -12.71
C GLY A 506 8.63 -7.63 -12.36
N PRO A 507 7.40 -7.56 -11.82
CA PRO A 507 6.78 -6.32 -11.37
C PRO A 507 7.44 -5.77 -10.09
N SER A 508 7.28 -4.47 -9.87
CA SER A 508 7.31 -3.87 -8.52
C SER A 508 6.14 -4.40 -7.68
N GLY A 509 5.87 -3.79 -6.53
CA GLY A 509 4.58 -3.96 -5.88
C GLY A 509 3.44 -3.58 -6.84
N ILE A 510 2.33 -4.33 -6.76
CA ILE A 510 1.16 -4.23 -7.63
C ILE A 510 0.04 -3.54 -6.84
N VAL A 511 -0.53 -2.48 -7.40
CA VAL A 511 -1.78 -1.87 -6.90
C VAL A 511 -2.91 -2.24 -7.84
N ILE A 512 -4.06 -2.61 -7.26
CA ILE A 512 -5.26 -3.01 -7.99
C ILE A 512 -6.35 -1.97 -7.73
N ASP A 513 -7.03 -1.58 -8.79
CA ASP A 513 -7.97 -0.46 -8.83
C ASP A 513 -9.36 -0.84 -8.28
N ASN A 514 -10.14 -1.55 -9.11
CA ASN A 514 -11.54 -1.89 -8.90
C ASN A 514 -11.90 -3.18 -9.67
N ASP A 515 -13.11 -3.69 -9.47
CA ASP A 515 -13.66 -4.89 -10.11
C ASP A 515 -14.72 -4.58 -11.18
N SER A 516 -14.81 -3.34 -11.67
CA SER A 516 -15.83 -2.92 -12.65
C SER A 516 -15.92 -3.85 -13.87
N GLY A 517 -17.15 -4.24 -14.23
CA GLY A 517 -17.43 -5.00 -15.46
C GLY A 517 -17.20 -4.21 -16.75
N ASP A 518 -17.00 -2.89 -16.67
CA ASP A 518 -16.68 -2.08 -17.84
C ASP A 518 -15.30 -2.44 -18.40
N ALA A 519 -15.19 -2.48 -19.73
CA ALA A 519 -13.91 -2.73 -20.39
C ALA A 519 -12.85 -1.73 -19.91
N GLN A 520 -11.63 -2.21 -19.66
CA GLN A 520 -10.47 -1.41 -19.23
C GLN A 520 -10.56 -0.79 -17.82
N ALA A 521 -11.64 -1.03 -17.07
CA ALA A 521 -11.86 -0.43 -15.76
C ALA A 521 -11.20 -1.20 -14.60
N SER A 522 -11.14 -2.54 -14.67
CA SER A 522 -10.45 -3.38 -13.69
C SER A 522 -8.97 -3.55 -13.99
N SER A 523 -8.14 -2.76 -13.30
CA SER A 523 -6.74 -2.55 -13.69
C SER A 523 -5.74 -2.78 -12.55
N LEU A 524 -4.52 -3.13 -12.96
CA LEU A 524 -3.33 -3.28 -12.14
C LEU A 524 -2.29 -2.26 -12.57
N TYR A 525 -1.63 -1.60 -11.61
CA TYR A 525 -0.58 -0.62 -11.87
C TYR A 525 0.72 -1.01 -11.17
N PHE A 526 1.83 -0.97 -11.90
CA PHE A 526 3.17 -1.29 -11.40
C PHE A 526 4.26 -0.78 -12.38
N THR A 527 5.53 -1.01 -12.03
CA THR A 527 6.66 -0.88 -12.97
C THR A 527 7.40 -2.20 -13.12
N GLY A 528 8.18 -2.39 -14.18
CA GLY A 528 9.15 -3.48 -14.22
C GLY A 528 10.33 -3.23 -13.26
N ALA A 529 10.85 -4.26 -12.61
CA ALA A 529 12.00 -4.15 -11.72
C ALA A 529 13.34 -3.98 -12.47
N ALA A 530 13.33 -4.19 -13.79
CA ALA A 530 14.45 -3.95 -14.69
C ALA A 530 14.02 -3.15 -15.93
N ALA A 531 14.99 -2.65 -16.69
CA ALA A 531 14.72 -1.89 -17.90
C ALA A 531 13.94 -2.73 -18.94
N PRO A 532 13.06 -2.12 -19.77
CA PRO A 532 12.77 -0.69 -19.86
C PRO A 532 11.99 -0.16 -18.64
N ASN A 533 12.34 1.03 -18.16
CA ASN A 533 11.68 1.62 -16.99
C ASN A 533 10.31 2.19 -17.39
N LEU A 534 9.28 1.36 -17.28
CA LEU A 534 7.93 1.66 -17.72
C LEU A 534 6.96 1.71 -16.54
N ALA A 535 6.09 2.71 -16.50
CA ALA A 535 4.81 2.60 -15.83
C ALA A 535 3.92 1.68 -16.67
N ILE A 536 3.28 0.69 -16.06
CA ILE A 536 2.52 -0.34 -16.74
C ILE A 536 1.12 -0.38 -16.14
N LYS A 537 0.12 -0.46 -17.01
CA LYS A 537 -1.23 -0.93 -16.69
C LYS A 537 -1.47 -2.27 -17.36
N LEU A 538 -2.08 -3.18 -16.62
CA LEU A 538 -2.72 -4.39 -17.15
C LEU A 538 -4.15 -4.48 -16.65
N THR A 539 -5.07 -5.04 -17.43
CA THR A 539 -6.39 -5.43 -16.98
C THR A 539 -6.34 -6.77 -16.26
N GLN A 540 -7.24 -7.00 -15.32
CA GLN A 540 -7.37 -8.29 -14.65
C GLN A 540 -7.67 -9.40 -15.66
N ASN A 541 -8.54 -9.13 -16.64
CA ASN A 541 -8.86 -10.06 -17.74
C ASN A 541 -7.68 -10.24 -18.70
N GLY A 542 -6.88 -9.20 -18.94
CA GLY A 542 -5.69 -9.29 -19.77
C GLY A 542 -4.59 -10.19 -19.19
N LEU A 543 -4.75 -10.66 -17.94
CA LEU A 543 -3.88 -11.63 -17.28
C LEU A 543 -4.50 -13.02 -17.12
N GLN A 544 -5.78 -13.21 -17.41
CA GLN A 544 -6.44 -14.52 -17.37
C GLN A 544 -6.28 -15.21 -18.71
#